data_AF-A0A842X2W3-F1
#
_entry.id   AF-A0A842X2W3-F1
#
_cell.length_a   1.000
_cell.length_b   1.000
_cell.length_c   1.000
_cell.angle_alpha   90.00
_cell.angle_beta   90.00
_cell.angle_gamma   90.00
#
_symmetry.space_group_name_H-M   'P 1'
#
loop_
_entity.id
_entity.type
_entity.pdbx_description
1 polymer ?
#
loop_
_entity_poly.entity_id
_entity_poly.type
_entity_poly.pdbx_seq_one_letter_code
_entity_poly.pdbx_strand_id
1 'polypeptide(L)'
;MIRSDLALNPIINADMQENGREVDIYNDPKVVRLVALNLELAVKNLMASHNPPECLVLTAEICTHRLFAMPTKNGDVKVIVFEL
;
A
#
# COMPACT_ATOMS: atom_id res chain seq x y z
N MET A 1 -7.03 -32.17 -3.22
CA MET A 1 -7.56 -31.21 -2.23
C MET A 1 -6.37 -30.46 -1.65
N ILE A 2 -5.95 -29.38 -2.30
CA ILE A 2 -4.78 -28.58 -1.87
C ILE A 2 -5.34 -27.50 -0.93
N ARG A 3 -4.79 -27.44 0.29
CA ARG A 3 -5.17 -26.51 1.36
C ARG A 3 -5.07 -25.07 0.85
N SER A 4 -6.18 -24.34 0.87
CA SER A 4 -6.34 -22.99 0.34
C SER A 4 -6.00 -21.92 1.38
N ASP A 5 -5.09 -22.23 2.30
CA ASP A 5 -4.96 -21.49 3.57
C ASP A 5 -3.61 -20.76 3.67
N LEU A 6 -2.81 -20.71 2.59
CA LEU A 6 -1.39 -20.28 2.64
C LEU A 6 -0.99 -19.20 1.62
N ALA A 7 -1.92 -18.54 0.92
CA ALA A 7 -1.57 -17.61 -0.15
C ALA A 7 -1.95 -16.13 0.11
N LEU A 8 -2.01 -15.67 1.37
CA LEU A 8 -2.24 -14.24 1.65
C LEU A 8 -1.23 -13.58 2.57
N ASN A 9 -0.31 -14.31 3.21
CA ASN A 9 0.62 -13.69 4.17
C ASN A 9 2.04 -14.30 4.10
N PRO A 10 2.89 -13.84 3.17
CA PRO A 10 4.32 -13.78 3.52
C PRO A 10 5.05 -12.51 3.05
N ILE A 11 4.39 -11.52 2.43
CA ILE A 11 5.09 -10.31 1.94
C ILE A 11 5.06 -9.16 2.97
N ILE A 12 4.11 -9.19 3.91
CA ILE A 12 4.09 -8.26 5.05
C ILE A 12 4.93 -8.90 6.16
N ASN A 13 6.25 -8.78 6.06
CA ASN A 13 7.15 -9.22 7.13
C ASN A 13 6.70 -8.62 8.46
N ALA A 14 6.69 -9.48 9.48
CA ALA A 14 6.15 -9.26 10.83
C ALA A 14 6.77 -8.09 11.61
N ASP A 15 7.79 -7.43 11.08
CA ASP A 15 8.42 -6.23 11.67
C ASP A 15 7.70 -4.92 11.31
N MET A 16 6.74 -4.96 10.37
CA MET A 16 6.11 -3.75 9.82
C MET A 16 4.79 -3.40 10.47
N GLN A 17 4.18 -4.27 11.28
CA GLN A 17 2.79 -4.08 11.71
C GLN A 17 2.58 -3.08 12.85
N GLU A 18 3.60 -2.76 13.65
CA GLU A 18 3.34 -2.02 14.90
C GLU A 18 3.24 -0.49 14.74
N ASN A 19 3.75 0.11 13.64
CA ASN A 19 3.85 1.58 13.49
C ASN A 19 3.27 2.17 12.19
N GLY A 20 2.59 1.38 11.36
CA GLY A 20 2.00 1.88 10.12
C GLY A 20 0.68 2.61 10.33
N ARG A 21 0.54 3.81 9.76
CA ARG A 21 -0.74 4.54 9.73
C ARG A 21 -1.14 4.97 8.33
N GLU A 22 -2.41 5.26 8.14
CA GLU A 22 -2.87 5.86 6.90
C GLU A 22 -2.27 7.27 6.71
N VAL A 23 -2.00 7.63 5.46
CA VAL A 23 -1.49 8.96 5.12
C VAL A 23 -2.55 10.01 5.45
N ASP A 24 -2.16 11.02 6.21
CA ASP A 24 -2.98 12.19 6.52
C ASP A 24 -2.71 13.28 5.47
N ILE A 25 -3.68 13.49 4.58
CA ILE A 25 -3.56 14.44 3.47
C ILE A 25 -3.46 15.91 3.89
N TYR A 26 -3.71 16.23 5.16
CA TYR A 26 -3.63 17.59 5.70
C TYR A 26 -2.37 17.80 6.52
N ASN A 27 -1.99 16.81 7.33
CA ASN A 27 -0.95 16.97 8.33
C ASN A 27 0.40 16.37 7.92
N ASP A 28 0.44 15.42 6.98
CA ASP A 28 1.70 14.79 6.59
C ASP A 28 2.63 15.73 5.80
N PRO A 29 3.96 15.46 5.87
CA PRO A 29 4.92 16.18 5.05
C PRO A 29 4.51 16.21 3.58
N LYS A 30 4.69 17.36 2.92
CA LYS A 30 4.26 17.56 1.53
C LYS A 30 4.78 16.45 0.59
N VAL A 31 6.01 15.99 0.80
CA VAL A 31 6.60 14.92 -0.01
C VAL A 31 5.88 13.57 0.19
N VAL A 32 5.51 13.23 1.42
CA VAL A 32 4.73 12.01 1.74
C VAL A 32 3.37 12.06 1.06
N ARG A 33 2.66 13.18 1.17
CA ARG A 33 1.34 13.36 0.55
C ARG A 33 1.37 13.26 -0.97
N LEU A 34 2.34 13.91 -1.62
CA LEU A 34 2.48 13.85 -3.07
C LEU A 34 2.82 12.44 -3.56
N VAL A 35 3.69 11.73 -2.84
CA VAL A 35 4.06 10.36 -3.20
C VAL A 35 2.88 9.41 -2.98
N ALA A 36 2.11 9.60 -1.89
CA ALA A 36 0.90 8.84 -1.64
C ALA A 36 -0.12 8.99 -2.77
N LEU A 37 -0.40 10.22 -3.22
CA LEU A 37 -1.31 10.47 -4.35
C LEU A 37 -0.83 9.80 -5.65
N ASN A 38 0.48 9.82 -5.92
CA ASN A 38 1.03 9.16 -7.10
C ASN A 38 0.91 7.63 -7.01
N LEU A 39 1.18 7.06 -5.83
CA LEU A 39 1.00 5.62 -5.60
C LEU A 39 -0.46 5.22 -5.74
N GLU A 40 -1.38 6.03 -5.21
CA GLU A 40 -2.82 5.79 -5.31
C GLU A 40 -3.27 5.72 -6.79
N LEU A 41 -2.84 6.70 -7.60
CA LEU A 41 -3.11 6.72 -9.04
C LEU A 41 -2.48 5.54 -9.77
N ALA A 42 -1.23 5.18 -9.43
CA ALA A 42 -0.55 4.04 -10.04
C ALA A 42 -1.29 2.72 -9.76
N VAL A 43 -1.73 2.50 -8.52
CA VAL A 43 -2.53 1.32 -8.17
C VAL A 43 -3.88 1.34 -8.90
N LYS A 44 -4.58 2.49 -8.96
CA LYS A 44 -5.84 2.62 -9.73
C LYS A 44 -5.66 2.27 -11.20
N ASN A 45 -4.55 2.69 -11.82
CA ASN A 45 -4.24 2.34 -13.20
C ASN A 45 -4.02 0.83 -13.38
N LEU A 46 -3.33 0.19 -12.43
CA LEU A 46 -3.13 -1.26 -12.46
C LEU A 46 -4.41 -2.05 -12.21
N MET A 47 -5.33 -1.53 -11.37
CA MET A 47 -6.65 -2.12 -11.16
C MET A 47 -7.49 -2.04 -12.45
N ALA A 48 -7.40 -0.93 -13.17
CA ALA A 48 -8.12 -0.72 -14.42
C ALA A 48 -7.61 -1.61 -15.57
N SER A 49 -6.39 -2.15 -15.47
CA SER A 49 -5.83 -3.05 -16.49
C SER A 49 -6.19 -4.53 -16.28
N HIS A 50 -7.21 -4.83 -15.48
CA HIS A 50 -7.70 -6.20 -15.18
C HIS A 50 -6.64 -7.15 -14.57
N ASN A 51 -5.64 -6.60 -13.89
CA ASN A 51 -4.74 -7.43 -13.09
C ASN A 51 -5.43 -7.92 -11.82
N PRO A 52 -5.08 -9.12 -11.30
CA PRO A 52 -5.62 -9.60 -10.03
C PRO A 52 -5.31 -8.62 -8.89
N PRO A 53 -6.31 -8.09 -8.15
CA PRO A 53 -6.12 -7.08 -7.11
C PRO A 53 -5.15 -7.49 -6.00
N GLU A 54 -5.11 -8.79 -5.68
CA GLU A 54 -4.19 -9.40 -4.71
C GLU A 54 -2.71 -9.24 -5.08
N CYS A 55 -2.41 -8.92 -6.35
CA CYS A 55 -1.05 -8.71 -6.84
C CYS A 55 -0.66 -7.22 -6.93
N LEU A 56 -1.55 -6.30 -6.57
CA LEU A 56 -1.37 -4.87 -6.81
C LEU A 56 -0.90 -4.13 -5.56
N VAL A 57 0.30 -4.45 -5.08
CA VAL A 57 0.93 -3.72 -3.98
C VAL A 57 2.12 -2.93 -4.53
N LEU A 58 2.12 -1.61 -4.32
CA LEU A 58 3.23 -0.74 -4.68
C LEU A 58 3.85 -0.15 -3.42
N THR A 59 5.18 -0.07 -3.41
CA THR A 59 5.96 0.51 -2.32
C THR A 59 6.80 1.67 -2.81
N ALA A 60 6.96 2.70 -1.99
CA ALA A 60 7.94 3.75 -2.21
C ALA A 60 8.71 4.05 -0.92
N GLU A 61 10.01 4.23 -1.03
CA GLU A 61 10.85 4.75 0.05
C GLU A 61 11.22 6.19 -0.26
N ILE A 62 10.95 7.09 0.69
CA ILE A 62 11.22 8.52 0.56
C ILE A 62 11.75 9.07 1.88
N CYS A 63 12.94 9.67 1.88
CA CYS A 63 13.57 10.20 3.09
C CYS A 63 13.58 9.15 4.22
N THR A 64 12.94 9.44 5.35
CA THR A 64 12.78 8.57 6.52
C THR A 64 11.44 7.82 6.54
N HIS A 65 10.74 7.72 5.42
CA HIS A 65 9.41 7.11 5.34
C HIS A 65 9.38 6.02 4.28
N ARG A 66 8.60 4.97 4.55
CA ARG A 66 8.19 3.97 3.57
C ARG A 66 6.67 4.04 3.39
N LEU A 67 6.20 3.99 2.16
CA LEU A 67 4.78 4.00 1.81
C LEU A 67 4.40 2.67 1.14
N PHE A 68 3.19 2.21 1.42
CA PHE A 68 2.56 1.04 0.81
C PHE A 68 1.19 1.43 0.30
N ALA A 69 0.93 1.21 -0.98
CA ALA A 69 -0.38 1.37 -1.58
C ALA A 69 -0.94 0.02 -2.00
N MET A 70 -2.20 -0.24 -1.67
CA MET A 70 -2.89 -1.48 -2.02
C MET A 70 -4.39 -1.24 -2.23
N PRO A 71 -5.04 -2.01 -3.13
CA PRO A 71 -6.49 -2.05 -3.22
C PRO A 71 -7.14 -2.50 -1.92
N THR A 72 -8.30 -1.94 -1.63
CA THR A 72 -9.19 -2.37 -0.56
C THR A 72 -10.29 -3.27 -1.13
N LYS A 73 -11.02 -3.95 -0.24
CA LYS A 73 -12.18 -4.78 -0.64
C LYS A 73 -13.29 -3.99 -1.34
N ASN A 74 -13.33 -2.67 -1.17
CA ASN A 74 -14.35 -1.80 -1.75
C ASN A 74 -13.96 -1.25 -3.13
N GLY A 75 -12.77 -1.58 -3.64
CA GLY A 75 -12.26 -1.03 -4.90
C GLY A 75 -11.56 0.33 -4.77
N ASP A 76 -11.46 0.87 -3.55
CA ASP A 76 -10.61 2.02 -3.25
C ASP A 76 -9.14 1.61 -3.07
N VAL A 77 -8.22 2.57 -3.05
CA VAL A 77 -6.81 2.35 -2.74
C VAL A 77 -6.49 2.95 -1.38
N LYS A 78 -5.84 2.17 -0.52
CA LYS A 78 -5.32 2.62 0.77
C LYS A 78 -3.82 2.82 0.68
N VAL A 79 -3.32 3.94 1.22
CA VAL A 79 -1.88 4.20 1.34
C VAL A 79 -1.49 4.28 2.82
N ILE A 80 -0.56 3.42 3.22
CA ILE A 80 -0.02 3.34 4.59
C ILE A 80 1.41 3.90 4.57
N VAL A 81 1.73 4.77 5.52
CA VAL A 81 3.07 5.28 5.76
C VAL A 81 3.66 4.68 7.04
N PHE A 82 4.96 4.39 6.98
CA PHE A 82 5.78 3.89 8.07
C PHE A 82 6.96 4.83 8.25
N GLU A 83 7.21 5.28 9.47
CA GLU A 83 8.42 6.02 9.84
C GLU A 83 9.55 5.00 10.09
N LEU A 84 10.72 5.25 9.51
CA LEU A 84 11.93 4.43 9.62
C LEU A 84 12.80 4.87 10.80
#